data_AF-A0A4D4KWC8-F1
#
_entry.id   AF-A0A4D4KWC8-F1
#
_cell.length_a   1.000
_cell.length_b   1.000
_cell.length_c   1.000
_cell.angle_alpha   90.00
_cell.angle_beta   90.00
_cell.angle_gamma   90.00
#
_symmetry.space_group_name_H-M   'P 1'
#
loop_
_entity.id
_entity.type
_entity.pdbx_description
1 polymer ?
#
loop_
_entity_poly.entity_id
_entity_poly.type
_entity_poly.pdbx_seq_one_letter_code
_entity_poly.pdbx_strand_id
1 'polypeptide(L)'
;MTPDGIALVRGELEAFAAEVFEPFARKDQRRWGQVYLRGLLTDGQRKSVEPMAARLGEDGNRQALAHFITTSPWDPAHIRAKPAWRIEGVSRTPDTATPPRSGTDCRSAA
;
A
#
# COMPACT_ATOMS: atom_id res chain seq x y z
N MET A 1 11.56 2.00 6.25
CA MET A 1 11.58 2.19 7.71
C MET A 1 11.80 0.84 8.35
N THR A 2 12.64 0.73 9.39
CA THR A 2 12.84 -0.56 10.07
C THR A 2 11.53 -1.06 10.68
N PRO A 3 11.34 -2.39 10.86
CA PRO A 3 10.15 -2.93 11.53
C PRO A 3 9.87 -2.27 12.89
N ASP A 4 10.93 -1.97 13.64
CA ASP A 4 10.84 -1.30 14.94
C ASP A 4 10.36 0.14 14.82
N GLY A 5 10.82 0.88 13.80
CA GLY A 5 10.31 2.21 13.50
C GLY A 5 8.82 2.21 13.17
N ILE A 6 8.36 1.21 12.41
CA ILE A 6 6.93 1.03 12.10
C ILE A 6 6.13 0.64 13.34
N ALA A 7 6.72 -0.13 14.26
CA ALA A 7 6.10 -0.45 15.53
C ALA A 7 5.90 0.79 16.43
N LEU A 8 6.85 1.74 16.42
CA LEU A 8 6.76 3.00 17.17
C LEU A 8 5.65 3.92 16.65
N VAL A 9 5.47 4.04 15.34
CA VAL A 9 4.41 4.87 14.74
C VAL A 9 3.12 4.11 14.47
N ARG A 10 2.97 2.90 15.00
CA ARG A 10 1.83 2.01 14.72
C ARG A 10 0.50 2.68 14.98
N GLY A 11 0.34 3.35 16.12
CA GLY A 11 -0.90 4.03 16.48
C GLY A 11 -1.26 5.18 15.52
N GLU A 12 -0.27 5.99 15.14
CA GLU A 12 -0.45 7.07 14.16
C GLU A 12 -0.78 6.52 12.76
N LEU A 13 -0.13 5.43 12.37
CA LEU A 13 -0.40 4.75 11.10
C LEU A 13 -1.79 4.12 11.07
N GLU A 14 -2.23 3.52 12.18
CA GLU A 14 -3.57 2.96 12.32
C GLU A 14 -4.65 4.06 12.25
N ALA A 15 -4.41 5.20 12.89
CA ALA A 15 -5.29 6.37 12.83
C ALA A 15 -5.34 6.95 11.40
N PHE A 16 -4.20 7.13 10.75
CA PHE A 16 -4.13 7.57 9.36
C PHE A 16 -4.88 6.62 8.43
N ALA A 17 -4.65 5.31 8.57
CA ALA A 17 -5.32 4.30 7.77
C ALA A 17 -6.83 4.25 8.07
N ALA A 18 -7.25 4.47 9.31
CA ALA A 18 -8.66 4.56 9.66
C ALA A 18 -9.34 5.74 8.95
N GLU A 19 -8.69 6.90 8.84
CA GLU A 19 -9.22 8.04 8.10
C GLU A 19 -9.29 7.80 6.58
N VAL A 20 -8.23 7.22 6.00
CA VAL A 20 -8.15 6.91 4.56
C VAL A 20 -9.17 5.84 4.16
N PHE A 21 -9.35 4.83 5.01
CA PHE A 21 -10.27 3.71 4.77
C PHE A 21 -11.65 3.90 5.40
N GLU A 22 -11.93 5.05 6.00
CA GLU A 22 -13.26 5.39 6.52
C GLU A 22 -14.39 5.18 5.48
N PRO A 23 -14.22 5.48 4.18
CA PRO A 23 -15.23 5.21 3.16
C PRO A 23 -15.52 3.72 2.91
N PHE A 24 -14.70 2.80 3.42
CA PHE A 24 -14.96 1.37 3.25
C PHE A 24 -16.13 0.94 4.11
N ALA A 25 -17.14 0.32 3.50
CA ALA A 25 -18.30 -0.19 4.21
C ALA A 25 -17.96 -1.35 5.16
N ARG A 26 -16.97 -2.19 4.82
CA ARG A 26 -16.69 -3.44 5.56
C ARG A 26 -15.52 -3.30 6.53
N LYS A 27 -15.72 -3.75 7.78
CA LYS A 27 -14.70 -3.76 8.84
C LYS A 27 -13.45 -4.57 8.45
N ASP A 28 -13.63 -5.70 7.78
CA ASP A 28 -12.50 -6.54 7.36
C ASP A 28 -11.65 -5.88 6.27
N GLN A 29 -12.25 -5.08 5.39
CA GLN A 29 -11.51 -4.32 4.39
C GLN A 29 -10.60 -3.29 5.04
N ARG A 30 -11.11 -2.59 6.07
CA ARG A 30 -10.31 -1.62 6.84
C ARG A 30 -9.16 -2.31 7.57
N ARG A 31 -9.43 -3.45 8.20
CA ARG A 31 -8.41 -4.26 8.89
C ARG A 31 -7.31 -4.71 7.93
N TRP A 32 -7.65 -5.34 6.81
CA TRP A 32 -6.65 -5.85 5.88
C TRP A 32 -5.95 -4.73 5.11
N GLY A 33 -6.61 -3.61 4.87
CA GLY A 33 -5.99 -2.39 4.35
C GLY A 33 -4.92 -1.82 5.28
N GLN A 34 -5.19 -1.77 6.59
CA GLN A 34 -4.21 -1.36 7.60
C GLN A 34 -2.98 -2.28 7.60
N VAL A 35 -3.20 -3.59 7.61
CA VAL A 35 -2.11 -4.59 7.57
C VAL A 35 -1.29 -4.47 6.28
N TYR A 36 -1.95 -4.23 5.14
CA TYR A 36 -1.28 -4.04 3.85
C TYR A 36 -0.44 -2.76 3.80
N LEU A 37 -0.96 -1.62 4.29
CA LEU A 37 -0.22 -0.36 4.38
C LEU A 37 1.03 -0.51 5.24
N ARG A 38 0.89 -1.16 6.40
CA ARG A 38 2.03 -1.43 7.29
C ARG A 38 3.07 -2.28 6.58
N GLY A 39 2.64 -3.33 5.86
CA GLY A 39 3.52 -4.18 5.07
C GLY A 39 4.24 -3.46 3.93
N LEU A 40 3.65 -2.40 3.35
CA LEU A 40 4.28 -1.56 2.34
C LEU A 40 5.34 -0.61 2.90
N LEU A 41 5.15 -0.12 4.12
CA LEU A 41 6.04 0.85 4.77
C LEU A 41 7.20 0.19 5.54
N THR A 42 7.00 -1.07 5.94
CA THR A 42 8.09 -1.91 6.46
C THR A 42 9.11 -2.18 5.36
N ASP A 43 10.38 -1.94 5.68
CA ASP A 43 11.48 -2.11 4.74
C ASP A 43 11.53 -3.52 4.13
N GLY A 44 11.81 -3.60 2.83
CA GLY A 44 11.96 -4.86 2.14
C GLY A 44 11.97 -4.77 0.62
N GLN A 45 12.77 -5.64 0.01
CA GLN A 45 13.14 -5.60 -1.41
C GLN A 45 11.99 -5.83 -2.40
N ARG A 46 10.89 -6.48 -1.97
CA ARG A 46 9.77 -6.85 -2.85
C ARG A 46 8.44 -6.41 -2.26
N LYS A 47 7.60 -5.79 -3.10
CA LYS A 47 6.23 -5.34 -2.77
C LYS A 47 5.15 -6.43 -2.97
N SER A 48 5.54 -7.70 -3.14
CA SER A 48 4.58 -8.80 -3.30
C SER A 48 4.00 -9.24 -1.96
N VAL A 49 2.79 -9.81 -1.99
CA VAL A 49 2.01 -10.20 -0.80
C VAL A 49 2.71 -11.25 0.04
N GLU A 50 3.38 -12.21 -0.59
CA GLU A 50 4.05 -13.31 0.12
C GLU A 50 5.23 -12.86 1.00
N PRO A 51 6.25 -12.15 0.48
CA PRO A 51 7.32 -11.63 1.33
C PRO A 51 6.84 -10.53 2.28
N MET A 52 5.74 -9.84 1.97
CA MET A 52 5.11 -8.90 2.90
C MET A 52 4.47 -9.63 4.09
N ALA A 53 3.69 -10.68 3.84
CA ALA A 53 3.08 -11.49 4.90
C ALA A 53 4.15 -12.13 5.80
N ALA A 54 5.23 -12.66 5.20
CA ALA A 54 6.34 -13.23 5.95
C ALA A 54 7.01 -12.24 6.92
N ARG A 55 7.14 -10.97 6.53
CA ARG A 55 7.69 -9.90 7.40
C ARG A 55 6.76 -9.50 8.53
N LEU A 56 5.44 -9.62 8.31
CA LEU A 56 4.42 -9.23 9.28
C LEU A 56 4.16 -10.30 10.35
N GLY A 57 4.67 -11.53 10.18
CA GLY A 57 4.55 -12.61 11.16
C GLY A 57 3.10 -12.97 11.45
N GLU A 58 2.72 -12.98 12.72
CA GLU A 58 1.38 -13.36 13.21
C GLU A 58 0.25 -12.47 12.68
N ASP A 59 0.56 -11.22 12.35
CA ASP A 59 -0.39 -10.29 11.76
C ASP A 59 -0.52 -10.46 10.23
N GLY A 60 0.39 -11.22 9.60
CA GLY A 60 0.53 -11.36 8.17
C GLY A 60 -0.23 -12.56 7.60
N ASN A 61 -1.49 -12.39 7.22
CA ASN A 61 -2.21 -13.43 6.47
C ASN A 61 -2.08 -13.23 4.95
N ARG A 62 -1.25 -14.06 4.31
CA ARG A 62 -1.02 -14.03 2.86
C ARG A 62 -2.30 -14.10 2.04
N GLN A 63 -3.22 -15.00 2.39
CA GLN A 63 -4.46 -15.21 1.63
C GLN A 63 -5.40 -14.01 1.77
N ALA A 64 -5.55 -13.49 2.98
CA ALA A 64 -6.40 -12.34 3.23
C ALA A 64 -5.85 -11.06 2.56
N LEU A 65 -4.53 -10.86 2.59
CA LEU A 65 -3.87 -9.75 1.88
C LEU A 65 -4.00 -9.87 0.36
N ALA A 66 -3.85 -11.07 -0.19
CA ALA A 66 -4.05 -11.31 -1.62
C ALA A 66 -5.50 -11.03 -2.02
N HIS A 67 -6.47 -11.53 -1.25
CA HIS A 67 -7.88 -11.27 -1.49
C HIS A 67 -8.23 -9.78 -1.37
N PHE A 68 -7.66 -9.09 -0.39
CA PHE A 68 -7.84 -7.66 -0.20
C PHE A 68 -7.40 -6.84 -1.42
N ILE A 69 -6.26 -7.16 -2.04
CA ILE A 69 -5.77 -6.38 -3.18
C ILE A 69 -6.38 -6.78 -4.52
N THR A 70 -6.81 -8.04 -4.71
CA THR A 70 -7.30 -8.51 -6.02
C THR A 70 -8.81 -8.56 -6.15
N THR A 71 -9.52 -8.88 -5.06
CA THR A 71 -10.93 -9.30 -5.11
C THR A 71 -11.84 -8.41 -4.26
N SER A 72 -11.30 -7.71 -3.28
CA SER A 72 -12.07 -6.82 -2.42
C SER A 72 -12.69 -5.67 -3.22
N PRO A 73 -14.01 -5.41 -3.08
CA PRO A 73 -14.65 -4.29 -3.74
C PRO A 73 -14.29 -2.99 -3.00
N TRP A 74 -13.37 -2.22 -3.56
CA TRP A 74 -13.08 -0.84 -3.15
C TRP A 74 -12.90 0.03 -4.38
N ASP A 75 -13.38 1.27 -4.29
CA ASP A 75 -13.19 2.28 -5.34
C ASP A 75 -11.82 2.95 -5.18
N PRO A 76 -10.90 2.81 -6.15
CA PRO A 76 -9.60 3.49 -6.11
C PRO A 76 -9.71 5.01 -6.03
N ALA A 77 -10.79 5.62 -6.53
CA ALA A 77 -11.00 7.06 -6.47
C ALA A 77 -11.20 7.54 -5.02
N HIS A 78 -11.99 6.82 -4.23
CA HIS A 78 -12.20 7.13 -2.81
C HIS A 78 -10.92 7.02 -1.98
N ILE A 79 -10.08 6.01 -2.26
CA ILE A 79 -8.80 5.84 -1.57
C ILE A 79 -7.80 6.93 -1.95
N ARG A 80 -7.84 7.46 -3.18
CA ARG A 80 -6.90 8.49 -3.65
C ARG A 80 -7.32 9.91 -3.24
N ALA A 81 -8.62 10.19 -3.16
CA ALA A 81 -9.13 11.52 -2.83
C ALA A 81 -8.72 11.99 -1.42
N LYS A 82 -8.70 11.11 -0.43
CA LYS A 82 -8.35 11.47 0.96
C LYS A 82 -6.84 11.71 1.20
N PRO A 83 -5.91 10.92 0.67
CA PRO A 83 -4.49 11.24 0.77
C PRO A 83 -4.09 12.46 -0.07
N ALA A 84 -4.75 12.71 -1.20
CA ALA A 84 -4.41 13.79 -2.11
C ALA A 84 -4.45 15.18 -1.44
N TRP A 85 -5.51 15.49 -0.68
CA TRP A 85 -5.62 16.77 0.02
C TRP A 85 -4.53 16.99 1.09
N ARG A 86 -3.98 15.89 1.64
CA ARG A 86 -2.95 15.94 2.69
C ARG A 86 -1.54 16.06 2.12
N ILE A 87 -1.29 15.48 0.95
CA ILE A 87 0.04 15.48 0.29
C ILE A 87 0.28 16.76 -0.51
N GLU A 88 -0.77 17.46 -0.97
CA GLU A 88 -0.64 18.75 -1.68
C GLU A 88 0.08 19.85 -0.85
N GLY A 89 0.12 19.73 0.48
CA GLY A 89 0.94 20.58 1.34
C GLY A 89 2.43 20.22 1.39
N VAL A 90 2.80 19.01 0.96
CA VAL A 90 4.16 18.43 1.00
C VAL A 90 4.84 18.44 -0.38
N SER A 91 4.08 18.42 -1.48
CA SER A 91 4.60 18.17 -2.83
C SER A 91 5.28 19.35 -3.53
N ARG A 92 5.54 20.48 -2.85
CA ARG A 92 6.25 21.61 -3.47
C ARG A 92 7.77 21.40 -3.47
N THR A 93 8.22 20.26 -4.02
CA THR A 93 9.58 20.05 -4.54
C THR A 93 9.45 19.38 -5.91
N PRO A 94 9.82 20.04 -7.02
CA PRO A 94 9.73 19.46 -8.34
C PRO A 94 10.80 18.36 -8.49
N ASP A 95 10.39 17.10 -8.35
CA ASP A 95 11.26 15.98 -8.69
C ASP A 95 11.29 15.80 -10.21
N THR A 96 12.50 15.79 -10.75
CA THR A 96 12.77 15.88 -12.18
C THR A 96 12.87 14.47 -12.76
N ALA A 97 12.18 14.23 -13.86
CA ALA A 97 12.37 13.11 -14.79
C ALA A 97 12.09 11.68 -14.26
N THR A 98 10.89 11.17 -14.57
CA THR A 98 10.68 9.72 -14.75
C THR A 98 11.08 9.37 -16.20
N PRO A 99 12.14 8.59 -16.46
CA PRO A 99 12.41 8.10 -17.81
C PRO A 99 11.35 7.07 -18.24
N PRO A 100 10.99 7.01 -19.52
CA PRO A 100 9.98 6.08 -20.01
C PRO A 100 10.46 4.64 -19.84
N ARG A 101 9.59 3.76 -19.32
CA ARG A 101 9.85 2.32 -19.31
C ARG A 101 9.95 1.82 -20.75
N SER A 102 11.13 1.41 -21.16
CA SER A 102 11.36 0.65 -22.38
C SER A 102 10.57 -0.66 -22.31
N GLY A 103 9.47 -0.74 -23.06
CA GLY A 103 8.82 -2.01 -23.37
C GLY A 103 9.70 -2.78 -24.33
N THR A 104 10.15 -3.96 -23.93
CA THR A 104 10.81 -4.89 -24.84
C THR A 104 9.78 -5.35 -25.86
N ASP A 105 9.94 -4.90 -27.11
CA ASP A 105 9.26 -5.44 -28.27
C ASP A 105 9.66 -6.92 -28.42
N CYS A 106 8.77 -7.83 -28.03
CA CYS A 106 8.78 -9.20 -28.54
C CYS A 106 8.15 -9.17 -29.94
N ARG A 107 8.92 -8.76 -30.96
CA ARG A 107 8.46 -8.78 -32.34
C ARG A 107 9.10 -9.95 -33.09
N SER A 108 8.23 -10.82 -33.57
CA SER A 108 8.50 -11.93 -34.49
C SER A 108 9.33 -11.55 -35.72
N ALA A 109 10.28 -12.42 -36.05
CA ALA A 109 10.80 -12.74 -37.39
C ALA A 109 11.85 -13.86 -37.18
N ALA A 110 11.92 -14.97 -37.91
CA ALA A 110 11.12 -15.59 -38.95
C ALA A 110 11.45 -17.10 -38.90
#